data_AF-A0A2G5IAZ4-F1
#
_entry.id   AF-A0A2G5IAZ4-F1
#
_cell.length_a   1.000
_cell.length_b   1.000
_cell.length_c   1.000
_cell.angle_alpha   90.00
_cell.angle_beta   90.00
_cell.angle_gamma   90.00
#
_symmetry.space_group_name_H-M   'P 1'
#
loop_
_entity.id
_entity.type
_entity.pdbx_description
1 polymer ?
#
loop_
_entity_poly.entity_id
_entity_poly.type
_entity_poly.pdbx_seq_one_letter_code
_entity_poly.pdbx_strand_id
1 'polypeptide(L)'
;MLASSTSSREPAAKIAVCGELLGGTLASALALTECRPKEPAAVVAAAINNPVLNWVDFGTTSEGIEVPRRETVARLSMHEICEARRLLFRNAADYFDPFASPILFFRAAGSRVPPPAPDAMQRMSEMDELIQAEQDQLLPQGLSSEVPPAVDSASLRKSSRRFPSKSLALRLPRFRLCTGVESQLTEQATEFRRLLLKSFERQSRVKSPRSRDMERMQLPSPEHMVLQDEVKGLGVWDDSADARRRMQDTAYWLAEALRD
;
A
#
# COMPACT_ATOMS: atom_id res chain seq x y z
N MET A 1 -37.41 21.12 -29.19
CA MET A 1 -36.55 21.65 -28.11
C MET A 1 -36.08 20.46 -27.28
N LEU A 2 -34.84 20.02 -27.50
CA LEU A 2 -34.23 18.94 -26.73
C LEU A 2 -33.55 19.56 -25.50
N ALA A 3 -34.07 19.29 -24.31
CA ALA A 3 -33.47 19.73 -23.07
C ALA A 3 -32.14 19.00 -22.86
N SER A 4 -31.02 19.74 -22.88
CA SER A 4 -29.74 19.22 -22.43
C SER A 4 -29.82 19.05 -20.91
N SER A 5 -29.90 17.82 -20.43
CA SER A 5 -29.72 17.51 -19.02
C SER A 5 -28.25 17.71 -18.65
N THR A 6 -27.86 18.95 -18.33
CA THR A 6 -26.62 19.21 -17.61
C THR A 6 -26.79 18.68 -16.18
N SER A 7 -26.44 17.40 -15.98
CA SER A 7 -26.19 16.86 -14.65
C SER A 7 -25.03 17.65 -14.06
N SER A 8 -25.35 18.63 -13.23
CA SER A 8 -24.39 19.29 -12.34
C SER A 8 -23.93 18.24 -11.34
N ARG A 9 -22.91 17.45 -11.69
CA ARG A 9 -22.22 16.60 -10.73
C ARG A 9 -21.62 17.52 -9.67
N GLU A 10 -22.01 17.32 -8.42
CA GLU A 10 -21.35 17.93 -7.27
C GLU A 10 -19.84 17.65 -7.34
N PRO A 11 -18.99 18.59 -6.90
CA PRO A 11 -17.55 18.37 -6.89
C PRO A 11 -17.23 17.15 -6.04
N ALA A 12 -16.41 16.24 -6.56
CA ALA A 12 -15.98 15.05 -5.84
C ALA A 12 -15.37 15.44 -4.48
N ALA A 13 -15.83 14.80 -3.41
CA ALA A 13 -15.30 15.00 -2.07
C ALA A 13 -13.82 14.63 -2.03
N LYS A 14 -12.99 15.57 -1.58
CA LYS A 14 -11.56 15.35 -1.41
C LYS A 14 -11.31 14.77 -0.03
N ILE A 15 -10.67 13.61 0.04
CA ILE A 15 -10.33 12.92 1.28
C ILE A 15 -8.81 12.94 1.46
N ALA A 16 -8.37 13.15 2.70
CA ALA A 16 -7.00 12.96 3.09
C ALA A 16 -6.94 11.86 4.15
N VAL A 17 -5.97 10.96 4.00
CA VAL A 17 -5.78 9.84 4.93
C VAL A 17 -4.46 9.99 5.67
N CYS A 18 -4.42 9.57 6.92
CA CYS A 18 -3.18 9.49 7.65
C CYS A 18 -3.13 8.24 8.53
N GLY A 19 -1.93 7.80 8.88
CA GLY A 19 -1.77 6.67 9.75
C GLY A 19 -0.33 6.40 10.12
N GLU A 20 -0.16 5.77 11.28
CA GLU A 20 1.11 5.33 11.83
C GLU A 20 1.20 3.80 11.84
N LEU A 21 2.38 3.23 11.59
CA LEU A 21 2.63 1.78 11.65
C LEU A 21 1.65 0.99 10.77
N LEU A 22 0.83 0.12 11.35
CA LEU A 22 -0.23 -0.60 10.65
C LEU A 22 -1.28 0.35 10.06
N GLY A 23 -1.58 1.44 10.76
CA GLY A 23 -2.41 2.52 10.22
C GLY A 23 -1.76 3.17 9.00
N GLY A 24 -0.43 3.27 8.97
CA GLY A 24 0.33 3.74 7.81
C GLY A 24 0.25 2.78 6.63
N THR A 25 0.23 1.46 6.88
CA THR A 25 -0.05 0.42 5.88
C THR A 25 -1.44 0.62 5.26
N LEU A 26 -2.47 0.74 6.10
CA LEU A 26 -3.86 0.91 5.66
C LEU A 26 -4.05 2.23 4.91
N ALA A 27 -3.50 3.33 5.43
CA ALA A 27 -3.54 4.63 4.77
C ALA A 27 -2.85 4.58 3.39
N SER A 28 -1.74 3.85 3.28
CA SER A 28 -1.07 3.63 2.00
C SER A 28 -1.95 2.83 1.04
N ALA A 29 -2.55 1.74 1.49
CA ALA A 29 -3.42 0.91 0.65
C ALA A 29 -4.64 1.70 0.13
N LEU A 30 -5.32 2.44 1.02
CA LEU A 30 -6.42 3.33 0.65
C LEU A 30 -5.97 4.41 -0.34
N ALA A 31 -4.85 5.07 -0.09
CA ALA A 31 -4.33 6.11 -0.98
C ALA A 31 -3.99 5.59 -2.38
N LEU A 32 -3.53 4.33 -2.49
CA LEU A 32 -3.23 3.72 -3.78
C LEU A 32 -4.48 3.27 -4.54
N THR A 33 -5.57 2.93 -3.85
CA THR A 33 -6.75 2.27 -4.46
C THR A 33 -7.97 3.17 -4.58
N GLU A 34 -8.16 4.10 -3.65
CA GLU A 34 -9.32 5.00 -3.56
C GLU A 34 -9.01 6.41 -4.08
N CYS A 35 -8.16 6.52 -5.11
CA CYS A 35 -7.72 7.79 -5.69
C CYS A 35 -8.27 8.04 -7.11
N ARG A 36 -9.56 7.74 -7.33
CA ARG A 36 -10.23 7.92 -8.63
C ARG A 36 -10.90 9.29 -8.73
N PRO A 37 -10.40 10.22 -9.58
CA PRO A 37 -10.93 11.59 -9.63
C PRO A 37 -12.37 11.72 -10.13
N LYS A 38 -12.92 10.67 -10.75
CA LYS A 38 -14.27 10.67 -11.33
C LYS A 38 -15.33 10.08 -10.39
N GLU A 39 -14.91 9.56 -9.24
CA GLU A 39 -15.80 9.00 -8.23
C GLU A 39 -16.28 10.11 -7.27
N PRO A 40 -17.40 9.90 -6.55
CA PRO A 40 -17.97 10.92 -5.65
C PRO A 40 -17.01 11.37 -4.54
N ALA A 41 -16.05 10.53 -4.18
CA ALA A 41 -14.97 10.86 -3.27
C ALA A 41 -13.65 10.27 -3.77
N ALA A 42 -12.55 10.95 -3.51
CA ALA A 42 -11.22 10.47 -3.84
C ALA A 42 -10.21 10.87 -2.78
N VAL A 43 -9.30 9.95 -2.44
CA VAL A 43 -8.11 10.26 -1.67
C VAL A 43 -7.19 11.13 -2.52
N VAL A 44 -6.92 12.35 -2.05
CA VAL A 44 -6.04 13.34 -2.73
C VAL A 44 -4.72 13.56 -2.01
N ALA A 45 -4.64 13.17 -0.73
CA ALA A 45 -3.44 13.26 0.08
C ALA A 45 -3.33 12.10 1.08
N ALA A 46 -2.10 11.67 1.34
CA ALA A 46 -1.78 10.62 2.30
C ALA A 46 -0.55 11.00 3.13
N ALA A 47 -0.68 10.98 4.46
CA ALA A 47 0.44 11.16 5.38
C ALA A 47 0.69 9.87 6.18
N ILE A 48 1.83 9.23 5.97
CA ILE A 48 2.13 7.93 6.57
C ILE A 48 3.39 8.04 7.45
N ASN A 49 3.27 7.61 8.71
CA ASN A 49 4.33 7.68 9.71
C ASN A 49 4.82 6.27 10.09
N ASN A 50 6.12 6.02 9.99
CA ASN A 50 6.73 4.70 10.20
C ASN A 50 5.89 3.52 9.65
N PRO A 51 5.47 3.56 8.38
CA PRO A 51 4.54 2.57 7.85
C PRO A 51 5.20 1.20 7.66
N VAL A 52 4.45 0.12 7.90
CA VAL A 52 4.87 -1.21 7.45
C VAL A 52 4.37 -1.42 6.02
N LEU A 53 5.26 -1.35 5.04
CA LEU A 53 4.93 -1.34 3.61
C LEU A 53 5.17 -2.68 2.90
N ASN A 54 5.90 -3.59 3.54
CA ASN A 54 6.22 -4.91 3.00
C ASN A 54 6.38 -6.00 4.07
N TRP A 55 5.40 -6.89 4.19
CA TRP A 55 5.49 -8.04 5.11
C TRP A 55 6.31 -9.22 4.60
N VAL A 56 6.63 -9.24 3.29
CA VAL A 56 7.32 -10.36 2.64
C VAL A 56 8.76 -10.50 3.12
N ASP A 57 9.46 -9.37 3.31
CA ASP A 57 10.91 -9.38 3.52
C ASP A 57 11.28 -9.66 5.00
N PHE A 58 10.31 -9.65 5.93
CA PHE A 58 10.54 -9.86 7.36
C PHE A 58 10.68 -11.34 7.77
N GLY A 59 11.59 -12.14 7.19
CA GLY A 59 11.69 -13.52 7.68
C GLY A 59 12.61 -14.51 6.98
N THR A 60 13.72 -14.08 6.41
CA THR A 60 14.71 -15.01 5.81
C THR A 60 15.93 -15.29 6.68
N THR A 61 16.01 -14.78 7.91
CA THR A 61 17.10 -15.13 8.83
C THR A 61 16.74 -16.37 9.63
N SER A 62 16.89 -17.53 9.01
CA SER A 62 17.07 -18.80 9.74
C SER A 62 18.48 -18.83 10.33
N GLU A 63 18.74 -18.10 11.41
CA GLU A 63 19.91 -18.31 12.26
C GLU A 63 19.45 -18.09 13.70
N GLY A 64 19.73 -19.07 14.56
CA GLY A 64 19.19 -19.15 15.92
C GLY A 64 19.49 -17.90 16.75
N ILE A 65 18.50 -17.46 17.53
CA ILE A 65 18.68 -16.34 18.46
C ILE A 65 18.22 -16.79 19.85
N GLU A 66 19.21 -16.94 20.73
CA GLU A 66 19.05 -16.99 22.18
C GLU A 66 18.28 -15.75 22.66
N VAL A 67 17.30 -15.97 23.53
CA VAL A 67 16.42 -14.92 24.07
C VAL A 67 17.17 -14.07 25.09
N PRO A 68 17.40 -12.76 24.87
CA PRO A 68 17.87 -11.87 25.92
C PRO A 68 16.69 -11.30 26.72
N ARG A 69 16.91 -11.15 28.02
CA ARG A 69 15.95 -10.70 29.04
C ARG A 69 15.40 -9.29 28.81
N ARG A 70 14.14 -9.13 29.25
CA ARG A 70 13.36 -7.88 29.40
C ARG A 70 14.17 -6.71 29.95
N GLU A 71 14.26 -5.63 29.17
CA GLU A 71 14.25 -4.25 29.63
C GLU A 71 13.46 -3.37 28.64
N THR A 72 12.71 -2.43 29.20
CA THR A 72 11.61 -1.69 28.58
C THR A 72 12.11 -0.52 27.70
N VAL A 73 11.29 -0.20 26.69
CA VAL A 73 11.09 1.09 25.98
C VAL A 73 11.44 1.08 24.48
N ALA A 74 10.37 1.02 23.67
CA ALA A 74 10.21 1.58 22.32
C ALA A 74 11.42 1.45 21.37
N ARG A 75 11.78 0.22 21.02
CA ARG A 75 12.34 -0.07 19.69
C ARG A 75 11.28 -0.93 19.03
N LEU A 76 10.78 -0.59 17.84
CA LEU A 76 10.05 -1.58 17.03
C LEU A 76 11.12 -2.51 16.49
N SER A 77 11.53 -3.46 17.33
CA SER A 77 12.58 -4.41 17.00
C SER A 77 12.11 -5.29 15.85
N MET A 78 13.08 -5.80 15.08
CA MET A 78 12.77 -6.80 14.05
C MET A 78 12.02 -8.00 14.62
N HIS A 79 12.31 -8.36 15.87
CA HIS A 79 11.60 -9.41 16.60
C HIS A 79 10.11 -9.08 16.77
N GLU A 80 9.76 -7.88 17.23
CA GLU A 80 8.34 -7.49 17.40
C GLU A 80 7.61 -7.40 16.05
N ILE A 81 8.29 -6.99 14.98
CA ILE A 81 7.69 -7.00 13.63
C ILE A 81 7.43 -8.44 13.18
N CYS A 82 8.36 -9.37 13.41
CA CYS A 82 8.18 -10.78 13.11
C CYS A 82 7.05 -11.43 13.92
N GLU A 83 6.94 -11.10 15.22
CA GLU A 83 5.86 -11.57 16.08
C GLU A 83 4.51 -10.99 15.65
N ALA A 84 4.44 -9.68 15.38
CA ALA A 84 3.24 -9.05 14.84
C ALA A 84 2.83 -9.70 13.51
N ARG A 85 3.79 -10.01 12.65
CA ARG A 85 3.53 -10.73 11.40
C ARG A 85 2.91 -12.12 11.63
N ARG A 86 3.38 -12.88 12.62
CA ARG A 86 2.77 -14.19 12.98
C ARG A 86 1.37 -14.05 13.58
N LEU A 87 1.07 -12.94 14.25
CA LEU A 87 -0.23 -12.70 14.87
C LEU A 87 -1.27 -12.16 13.87
N LEU A 88 -0.84 -11.34 12.91
CA LEU A 88 -1.73 -10.68 11.95
C LEU A 88 -2.15 -11.59 10.80
N PHE A 89 -1.29 -12.53 10.40
CA PHE A 89 -1.51 -13.35 9.21
C PHE A 89 -1.59 -14.82 9.60
N ARG A 90 -2.57 -15.52 9.04
CA ARG A 90 -2.72 -16.97 9.24
C ARG A 90 -1.73 -17.73 8.37
N ASN A 91 -1.49 -17.24 7.15
CA ASN A 91 -0.65 -17.88 6.14
C ASN A 91 0.47 -16.97 5.66
N ALA A 92 1.62 -17.56 5.31
CA ALA A 92 2.71 -16.82 4.70
C ALA A 92 2.35 -16.25 3.31
N ALA A 93 1.36 -16.83 2.64
CA ALA A 93 0.80 -16.29 1.39
C ALA A 93 0.14 -14.92 1.60
N ASP A 94 -0.41 -14.64 2.79
CA ASP A 94 -1.14 -13.41 3.07
C ASP A 94 -0.20 -12.18 3.12
N TYR A 95 1.11 -12.40 3.40
CA TYR A 95 2.12 -11.33 3.28
C TYR A 95 2.19 -10.75 1.87
N PHE A 96 1.81 -11.56 0.88
CA PHE A 96 1.79 -11.20 -0.53
C PHE A 96 0.48 -10.52 -0.95
N ASP A 97 -0.46 -10.23 -0.07
CA ASP A 97 -1.59 -9.36 -0.42
C ASP A 97 -1.08 -7.91 -0.65
N PRO A 98 -1.35 -7.27 -1.81
CA PRO A 98 -1.07 -5.85 -2.03
C PRO A 98 -1.66 -4.90 -0.98
N PHE A 99 -2.79 -5.22 -0.35
CA PHE A 99 -3.39 -4.39 0.70
C PHE A 99 -2.64 -4.51 2.03
N ALA A 100 -2.16 -5.71 2.35
CA ALA A 100 -1.28 -5.93 3.50
C ALA A 100 0.12 -5.34 3.28
N SER A 101 0.65 -5.44 2.06
CA SER A 101 1.99 -5.00 1.68
C SER A 101 1.92 -4.03 0.48
N PRO A 102 1.59 -2.74 0.70
CA PRO A 102 1.37 -1.75 -0.35
C PRO A 102 2.49 -1.60 -1.37
N ILE A 103 3.75 -1.88 -1.01
CA ILE A 103 4.86 -1.85 -1.98
C ILE A 103 4.64 -2.79 -3.17
N LEU A 104 3.83 -3.83 -2.97
CA LEU A 104 3.59 -4.88 -3.95
C LEU A 104 2.71 -4.38 -5.11
N PHE A 105 1.95 -3.30 -4.95
CA PHE A 105 1.33 -2.64 -6.12
C PHE A 105 2.37 -2.25 -7.18
N PHE A 106 3.60 -1.93 -6.77
CA PHE A 106 4.67 -1.51 -7.68
C PHE A 106 5.64 -2.63 -8.07
N ARG A 107 5.80 -3.65 -7.23
CA ARG A 107 6.77 -4.75 -7.43
C ARG A 107 6.18 -5.99 -8.13
N ALA A 108 4.89 -6.27 -7.97
CA ALA A 108 4.42 -7.66 -7.85
C ALA A 108 4.11 -8.48 -9.12
N ALA A 109 4.68 -8.19 -10.28
CA ALA A 109 4.52 -9.11 -11.41
C ALA A 109 5.51 -10.28 -11.28
N GLY A 110 5.01 -11.49 -11.01
CA GLY A 110 5.80 -12.73 -11.09
C GLY A 110 6.54 -13.19 -9.84
N SER A 111 6.28 -12.61 -8.66
CA SER A 111 6.79 -13.15 -7.39
C SER A 111 6.16 -14.52 -7.10
N ARG A 112 6.98 -15.49 -6.67
CA ARG A 112 6.52 -16.80 -6.20
C ARG A 112 5.86 -16.63 -4.83
N VAL A 113 4.59 -17.02 -4.72
CA VAL A 113 3.86 -17.05 -3.44
C VAL A 113 4.04 -18.42 -2.81
N PRO A 114 4.44 -18.51 -1.53
CA PRO A 114 4.53 -19.79 -0.83
C PRO A 114 3.18 -20.53 -0.87
N PRO A 115 3.18 -21.86 -1.09
CA PRO A 115 1.94 -22.62 -0.96
C PRO A 115 1.41 -22.51 0.48
N PRO A 116 0.07 -22.54 0.67
CA PRO A 116 -0.52 -22.56 2.00
C PRO A 116 -0.01 -23.79 2.76
N ALA A 117 0.20 -23.64 4.07
CA ALA A 117 0.60 -24.75 4.91
C ALA A 117 -0.52 -25.83 4.93
N PRO A 118 -0.18 -27.12 5.01
CA PRO A 118 -1.17 -28.20 4.92
C PRO A 118 -2.26 -28.14 6.00
N ASP A 119 -1.97 -27.56 7.17
CA ASP A 119 -2.89 -27.33 8.28
C ASP A 119 -3.76 -26.07 8.12
N ALA A 120 -3.37 -25.15 7.24
CA ALA A 120 -4.17 -23.98 6.89
C ALA A 120 -5.33 -24.33 5.95
N MET A 121 -5.14 -25.34 5.11
CA MET A 121 -6.18 -25.85 4.20
C MET A 121 -7.37 -26.45 4.96
N GLN A 122 -7.17 -26.87 6.22
CA GLN A 122 -8.21 -27.35 7.13
C GLN A 122 -8.88 -26.22 7.94
N ARG A 123 -8.32 -25.00 7.92
CA ARG A 123 -8.83 -23.82 8.62
C ARG A 123 -9.20 -22.72 7.63
N MET A 124 -9.87 -23.10 6.54
CA MET A 124 -10.43 -22.13 5.60
C MET A 124 -11.40 -21.21 6.35
N SER A 125 -11.28 -19.91 6.11
CA SER A 125 -12.27 -18.96 6.60
C SER A 125 -13.55 -19.07 5.78
N GLU A 126 -14.71 -18.71 6.33
CA GLU A 126 -15.98 -18.63 5.58
C GLU A 126 -15.84 -17.82 4.27
N MET A 127 -15.01 -16.77 4.29
CA MET A 127 -14.67 -15.97 3.11
C MET A 127 -13.88 -16.77 2.05
N ASP A 128 -12.96 -17.63 2.47
CA ASP A 128 -12.17 -18.46 1.56
C ASP A 128 -13.05 -19.53 0.90
N GLU A 129 -14.03 -20.06 1.65
CA GLU A 129 -15.05 -20.97 1.13
C GLU A 129 -15.92 -20.29 0.08
N LEU A 130 -16.34 -19.05 0.32
CA LEU A 130 -17.12 -18.26 -0.65
C LEU A 130 -16.31 -17.97 -1.93
N ILE A 131 -15.03 -17.62 -1.81
CA ILE A 131 -14.16 -17.37 -2.96
C ILE A 131 -13.97 -18.64 -3.79
N GLN A 132 -13.77 -19.79 -3.15
CA GLN A 132 -13.69 -21.07 -3.87
C GLN A 132 -15.01 -21.42 -4.56
N ALA A 133 -16.15 -21.26 -3.87
CA ALA A 133 -17.46 -21.53 -4.45
C ALA A 133 -17.78 -20.63 -5.66
N GLU A 134 -17.32 -19.37 -5.67
CA GLU A 134 -17.44 -18.48 -6.83
C GLU A 134 -16.55 -18.95 -8.00
N GLN A 135 -15.32 -19.39 -7.71
CA GLN A 135 -14.42 -19.91 -8.74
C GLN A 135 -14.95 -21.20 -9.38
N ASP A 136 -15.52 -22.09 -8.57
CA ASP A 136 -16.11 -23.35 -9.04
C ASP A 136 -17.36 -23.11 -9.91
N GLN A 137 -18.14 -22.05 -9.64
CA GLN A 137 -19.30 -21.67 -10.46
C GLN A 137 -18.93 -21.07 -11.82
N LEU A 138 -17.75 -20.46 -11.94
CA LEU A 138 -17.26 -19.87 -13.19
C LEU A 138 -16.64 -20.90 -14.13
N LEU A 139 -16.34 -22.12 -13.65
CA LEU A 139 -15.90 -23.23 -14.49
C LEU A 139 -17.10 -23.91 -15.17
N PRO A 140 -17.09 -24.13 -16.49
CA PRO A 140 -18.18 -24.82 -17.17
C PRO A 140 -18.40 -26.23 -16.59
N GLN A 141 -19.64 -26.52 -16.18
CA GLN A 141 -20.06 -27.86 -15.77
C GLN A 141 -19.91 -28.83 -16.95
N GLY A 142 -18.81 -29.59 -16.98
CA GLY A 142 -18.53 -30.55 -18.05
C GLY A 142 -17.11 -31.09 -18.12
N LEU A 143 -16.15 -30.52 -17.39
CA LEU A 143 -14.82 -31.10 -17.23
C LEU A 143 -14.68 -31.72 -15.84
N SER A 144 -15.32 -32.87 -15.66
CA SER A 144 -15.13 -33.69 -14.47
C SER A 144 -13.69 -34.19 -14.41
N SER A 145 -12.97 -33.72 -13.38
CA SER A 145 -12.05 -34.51 -12.55
C SER A 145 -10.98 -35.35 -13.26
N GLU A 146 -9.91 -34.68 -13.70
CA GLU A 146 -8.57 -35.21 -13.41
C GLU A 146 -7.96 -34.28 -12.36
N VAL A 147 -7.83 -34.76 -11.12
CA VAL A 147 -7.01 -34.11 -10.10
C VAL A 147 -5.57 -34.19 -10.61
N PRO A 148 -4.94 -33.08 -11.04
CA PRO A 148 -3.52 -33.14 -11.35
C PRO A 148 -2.81 -33.50 -10.05
N PRO A 149 -1.79 -34.38 -10.08
CA PRO A 149 -0.97 -34.62 -8.89
C PRO A 149 -0.51 -33.27 -8.35
N ALA A 150 -0.51 -33.10 -7.03
CA ALA A 150 -0.11 -31.87 -6.35
C ALA A 150 1.29 -31.42 -6.81
N VAL A 151 1.34 -30.65 -7.89
CA VAL A 151 2.56 -30.04 -8.37
C VAL A 151 2.74 -28.81 -7.50
N ASP A 152 3.86 -28.77 -6.79
CA ASP A 152 4.47 -27.64 -6.06
C ASP A 152 4.60 -26.39 -6.97
N SER A 153 3.48 -25.87 -7.43
CA SER A 153 3.40 -24.71 -8.30
C SER A 153 3.12 -23.53 -7.41
N ALA A 154 4.18 -23.00 -6.78
CA ALA A 154 4.16 -21.69 -6.17
C ALA A 154 3.48 -20.72 -7.15
N SER A 155 2.27 -20.29 -6.82
CA SER A 155 1.45 -19.55 -7.75
C SER A 155 2.15 -18.22 -8.04
N LEU A 156 2.27 -17.88 -9.32
CA LEU A 156 2.83 -16.61 -9.73
C LEU A 156 1.76 -15.55 -9.55
N ARG A 157 2.11 -14.44 -8.90
CA ARG A 157 1.14 -13.36 -8.74
C ARG A 157 0.74 -12.76 -10.09
N LYS A 158 -0.56 -12.81 -10.40
CA LYS A 158 -1.17 -12.23 -11.59
C LYS A 158 -1.49 -10.75 -11.35
N SER A 159 -0.48 -9.87 -11.42
CA SER A 159 -0.71 -8.42 -11.32
C SER A 159 -0.14 -7.66 -12.53
N SER A 160 -0.65 -6.46 -12.76
CA SER A 160 -0.13 -5.61 -13.84
C SER A 160 1.33 -5.24 -13.55
N ARG A 161 2.22 -5.36 -14.54
CA ARG A 161 3.64 -4.98 -14.41
C ARG A 161 3.86 -3.49 -14.10
N ARG A 162 2.83 -2.65 -14.24
CA ARG A 162 2.91 -1.20 -14.11
C ARG A 162 1.68 -0.67 -13.40
N PHE A 163 1.88 -0.18 -12.19
CA PHE A 163 0.86 0.48 -11.40
C PHE A 163 1.05 2.02 -11.38
N PRO A 164 -0.06 2.80 -11.36
CA PRO A 164 -1.40 2.36 -11.75
C PRO A 164 -1.47 1.99 -13.23
N SER A 165 -2.31 1.00 -13.57
CA SER A 165 -2.59 0.71 -14.98
C SER A 165 -3.54 1.77 -15.54
N LYS A 166 -3.50 1.99 -16.87
CA LYS A 166 -4.37 2.99 -17.52
C LYS A 166 -5.86 2.63 -17.40
N SER A 167 -6.19 1.35 -17.34
CA SER A 167 -7.58 0.87 -17.25
C SER A 167 -8.24 1.20 -15.91
N LEU A 168 -7.45 1.36 -14.84
CA LEU A 168 -7.98 1.65 -13.50
C LEU A 168 -8.35 3.12 -13.30
N ALA A 169 -7.93 4.01 -14.21
CA ALA A 169 -8.21 5.46 -14.14
C ALA A 169 -7.84 6.13 -12.78
N LEU A 170 -6.88 5.53 -12.04
CA LEU A 170 -6.37 6.04 -10.78
C LEU A 170 -5.39 7.20 -11.00
N ARG A 171 -5.46 8.23 -10.16
CA ARG A 171 -4.50 9.33 -10.11
C ARG A 171 -3.90 9.39 -8.70
N LEU A 172 -2.61 9.10 -8.58
CA LEU A 172 -1.99 8.97 -7.27
C LEU A 172 -2.09 10.30 -6.47
N PRO A 173 -2.43 10.24 -5.17
CA PRO A 173 -2.52 11.40 -4.30
C PRO A 173 -1.14 11.93 -3.91
N ARG A 174 -1.07 13.15 -3.36
CA ARG A 174 0.17 13.64 -2.72
C ARG A 174 0.51 12.74 -1.54
N PHE A 175 1.78 12.38 -1.37
CA PHE A 175 2.28 11.59 -0.27
C PHE A 175 3.24 12.40 0.61
N ARG A 176 3.10 12.24 1.92
CA ARG A 176 4.10 12.61 2.92
C ARG A 176 4.46 11.39 3.72
N LEU A 177 5.74 11.03 3.70
CA LEU A 177 6.29 9.92 4.46
C LEU A 177 7.13 10.49 5.60
N CYS A 178 6.99 9.92 6.79
CA CYS A 178 7.85 10.26 7.92
C CYS A 178 8.37 8.97 8.53
N THR A 179 9.68 8.88 8.76
CA THR A 179 10.32 7.73 9.41
C THR A 179 11.36 8.16 10.42
N GLY A 180 11.54 7.37 11.47
CA GLY A 180 12.63 7.57 12.41
C GLY A 180 13.97 7.10 11.86
N VAL A 181 15.05 7.83 12.13
CA VAL A 181 16.42 7.41 11.77
C VAL A 181 16.81 6.09 12.44
N GLU A 182 16.18 5.73 13.56
CA GLU A 182 16.42 4.47 14.27
C GLU A 182 15.41 3.36 13.87
N SER A 183 14.45 3.68 12.99
CA SER A 183 13.41 2.76 12.55
C SER A 183 13.92 1.78 11.49
N GLN A 184 13.67 0.49 11.71
CA GLN A 184 13.95 -0.56 10.72
C GLN A 184 13.04 -0.47 9.48
N LEU A 185 12.02 0.39 9.53
CA LEU A 185 11.06 0.59 8.45
C LEU A 185 11.53 1.67 7.44
N THR A 186 12.62 2.38 7.72
CA THR A 186 13.12 3.48 6.88
C THR A 186 13.52 3.04 5.49
N GLU A 187 14.13 1.86 5.35
CA GLU A 187 14.57 1.34 4.04
C GLU A 187 13.37 1.06 3.11
N GLN A 188 12.34 0.37 3.60
CA GLN A 188 11.13 0.11 2.82
C GLN A 188 10.36 1.39 2.50
N ALA A 189 10.34 2.38 3.40
CA ALA A 189 9.72 3.68 3.14
C ALA A 189 10.46 4.44 2.04
N THR A 190 11.80 4.44 2.08
CA THR A 190 12.65 5.04 1.05
C THR A 190 12.45 4.39 -0.31
N GLU A 191 12.35 3.06 -0.34
CA GLU A 191 12.04 2.37 -1.59
C GLU A 191 10.64 2.69 -2.10
N PHE A 192 9.64 2.69 -1.22
CA PHE A 192 8.27 3.02 -1.58
C PHE A 192 8.18 4.44 -2.15
N ARG A 193 8.86 5.42 -1.56
CA ARG A 193 9.03 6.77 -2.14
C ARG A 193 9.57 6.72 -3.56
N ARG A 194 10.67 6.00 -3.77
CA ARG A 194 11.29 5.88 -5.10
C ARG A 194 10.33 5.25 -6.11
N LEU A 195 9.52 4.28 -5.69
CA LEU A 195 8.51 3.63 -6.56
C LEU A 195 7.34 4.58 -6.87
N LEU A 196 6.89 5.37 -5.90
CA LEU A 196 5.90 6.44 -6.07
C LEU A 196 6.38 7.49 -7.06
N LEU A 197 7.60 8.03 -6.88
CA LEU A 197 8.19 9.02 -7.80
C LEU A 197 8.25 8.50 -9.24
N LYS A 198 8.73 7.26 -9.43
CA LYS A 198 8.71 6.61 -10.73
C LYS A 198 7.30 6.48 -11.31
N SER A 199 6.29 6.30 -10.46
CA SER A 199 4.89 6.26 -10.89
C SER A 199 4.37 7.62 -11.33
N PHE A 200 4.64 8.68 -10.56
CA PHE A 200 4.30 10.06 -10.92
C PHE A 200 4.92 10.48 -12.25
N GLU A 201 6.20 10.18 -12.46
CA GLU A 201 6.88 10.45 -13.74
C GLU A 201 6.20 9.74 -14.91
N ARG A 202 5.71 8.51 -14.72
CA ARG A 202 4.96 7.81 -15.77
C ARG A 202 3.62 8.47 -16.02
N GLN A 203 2.89 8.83 -14.98
CA GLN A 203 1.58 9.48 -15.11
C GLN A 203 1.68 10.88 -15.75
N SER A 204 2.78 11.61 -15.54
CA SER A 204 3.03 12.90 -16.19
C SER A 204 3.40 12.78 -17.67
N ARG A 205 4.14 11.73 -18.07
CA ARG A 205 4.59 11.51 -19.47
C ARG A 205 3.48 11.13 -20.46
N VAL A 206 2.34 10.62 -19.96
CA VAL A 206 1.23 10.09 -20.78
C VAL A 206 0.37 11.19 -21.43
N LYS A 207 0.57 12.47 -21.07
CA LYS A 207 -0.06 13.60 -21.77
C LYS A 207 0.54 13.77 -23.18
N SER A 208 -0.31 14.07 -24.16
CA SER A 208 0.05 14.14 -25.58
C SER A 208 1.18 15.17 -25.85
N PRO A 209 2.04 14.96 -26.86
CA PRO A 209 3.16 15.86 -27.16
C PRO A 209 2.75 17.33 -27.37
N ARG A 210 1.54 17.57 -27.92
CA ARG A 210 1.02 18.92 -28.18
C ARG A 210 0.59 19.68 -26.92
N SER A 211 0.35 18.97 -25.81
CA SER A 211 -0.05 19.57 -24.52
C SER A 211 1.13 19.71 -23.53
N ARG A 212 2.34 19.30 -23.94
CA ARG A 212 3.53 19.25 -23.06
C ARG A 212 4.11 20.62 -22.74
N ASP A 213 4.00 21.58 -23.64
CA ASP A 213 4.73 22.85 -23.52
C ASP A 213 3.99 23.90 -22.71
N MET A 214 2.65 23.88 -22.68
CA MET A 214 1.86 24.81 -21.87
C MET A 214 1.66 24.35 -20.41
N GLU A 215 1.51 23.06 -20.14
CA GLU A 215 1.20 22.56 -18.79
C GLU A 215 2.44 22.19 -17.95
N ARG A 216 3.64 22.15 -18.54
CA ARG A 216 4.90 21.96 -17.79
C ARG A 216 5.16 23.04 -16.74
N MET A 217 4.52 24.21 -16.87
CA MET A 217 4.57 25.28 -15.87
C MET A 217 3.56 25.13 -14.73
N GLN A 218 2.56 24.23 -14.83
CA GLN A 218 1.44 24.17 -13.87
C GLN A 218 1.37 22.89 -13.03
N LEU A 219 1.97 21.76 -13.46
CA LEU A 219 1.99 20.56 -12.61
C LEU A 219 3.16 20.62 -11.62
N PRO A 220 2.93 20.28 -10.33
CA PRO A 220 4.00 20.13 -9.37
C PRO A 220 5.02 19.10 -9.87
N SER A 221 6.31 19.38 -9.67
CA SER A 221 7.38 18.39 -9.86
C SER A 221 7.03 17.09 -9.12
N PRO A 222 7.36 15.89 -9.64
CA PRO A 222 7.17 14.63 -8.91
C PRO A 222 7.73 14.67 -7.48
N GLU A 223 8.82 15.41 -7.26
CA GLU A 223 9.41 15.64 -5.93
C GLU A 223 8.46 16.39 -4.97
N HIS A 224 7.61 17.29 -5.48
CA HIS A 224 6.59 17.98 -4.67
C HIS A 224 5.37 17.09 -4.39
N MET A 225 5.20 15.99 -5.12
CA MET A 225 4.13 15.03 -4.92
C MET A 225 4.48 14.01 -3.83
N VAL A 226 5.76 13.80 -3.51
CA VAL A 226 6.21 12.81 -2.52
C VAL A 226 7.29 13.41 -1.62
N LEU A 227 6.85 13.89 -0.45
CA LEU A 227 7.74 14.37 0.60
C LEU A 227 8.16 13.20 1.48
N GLN A 228 9.42 13.17 1.90
CA GLN A 228 9.91 12.24 2.92
C GLN A 228 10.73 13.02 3.95
N ASP A 229 10.32 12.90 5.20
CA ASP A 229 10.97 13.48 6.35
C ASP A 229 11.60 12.34 7.18
N GLU A 230 12.85 12.55 7.62
CA GLU A 230 13.49 11.67 8.60
C GLU A 230 13.66 12.42 9.92
N VAL A 231 13.31 11.76 11.01
CA VAL A 231 13.27 12.38 12.34
C VAL A 231 14.08 11.58 13.34
N LYS A 232 14.57 12.25 14.39
CA LYS A 232 15.37 11.61 15.43
C LYS A 232 14.56 10.52 16.16
N GLY A 233 15.23 9.45 16.57
CA GLY A 233 14.62 8.33 17.29
C GLY A 233 13.80 7.43 16.36
N LEU A 234 12.78 6.79 16.93
CA LEU A 234 11.82 6.00 16.15
C LEU A 234 10.87 6.85 15.32
N GLY A 235 10.66 8.12 15.66
CA GLY A 235 9.77 9.02 14.93
C GLY A 235 8.28 8.73 15.09
N VAL A 236 7.86 7.99 16.13
CA VAL A 236 6.44 7.71 16.43
C VAL A 236 5.68 8.97 16.87
N TRP A 237 4.34 8.91 16.76
CA TRP A 237 3.38 9.90 17.24
C TRP A 237 2.99 9.57 18.68
N ASP A 238 3.88 9.89 19.61
CA ASP A 238 3.68 9.74 21.05
C ASP A 238 3.28 11.06 21.73
N ASP A 239 3.17 11.04 23.06
CA ASP A 239 2.86 12.20 23.89
C ASP A 239 4.06 13.16 24.10
N SER A 240 5.17 13.00 23.38
CA SER A 240 6.26 13.97 23.42
C SER A 240 5.86 15.29 22.75
N ALA A 241 6.48 16.39 23.18
CA ALA A 241 6.26 17.69 22.56
C ALA A 241 6.67 17.68 21.07
N ASP A 242 7.75 16.97 20.75
CA ASP A 242 8.25 16.84 19.38
C ASP A 242 7.27 16.06 18.50
N ALA A 243 6.70 14.96 19.01
CA ALA A 243 5.70 14.17 18.28
C ALA A 243 4.41 14.95 18.04
N ARG A 244 3.89 15.66 19.07
CA ARG A 244 2.72 16.53 18.90
C ARG A 244 2.95 17.60 17.84
N ARG A 245 4.14 18.22 17.82
CA ARG A 245 4.52 19.20 16.80
C ARG A 245 4.53 18.57 15.40
N ARG A 246 5.14 17.41 15.23
CA ARG A 246 5.14 16.69 13.93
C ARG A 246 3.73 16.33 13.47
N MET A 247 2.87 15.89 14.38
CA MET A 247 1.48 15.58 14.08
C MET A 247 0.71 16.84 13.64
N GLN A 248 0.96 17.98 14.31
CA GLN A 248 0.37 19.26 13.92
C GLN A 248 0.88 19.73 12.53
N ASP A 249 2.18 19.64 12.27
CA ASP A 249 2.78 19.95 10.97
C ASP A 249 2.20 19.04 9.86
N THR A 250 1.93 17.78 10.19
CA THR A 250 1.28 16.82 9.29
C THR A 250 -0.16 17.22 9.00
N ALA A 251 -0.92 17.61 10.03
CA ALA A 251 -2.29 18.08 9.87
C ALA A 251 -2.38 19.34 9.00
N TYR A 252 -1.48 20.30 9.18
CA TYR A 252 -1.43 21.50 8.33
C TYR A 252 -1.16 21.16 6.86
N TRP A 253 -0.21 20.27 6.60
CA TRP A 253 0.09 19.81 5.25
C TRP A 253 -1.10 19.12 4.58
N LEU A 254 -1.82 18.25 5.32
CA LEU A 254 -3.04 17.60 4.82
C LEU A 254 -4.14 18.63 4.52
N ALA A 255 -4.31 19.62 5.41
CA ALA A 255 -5.31 20.68 5.24
C ALA A 255 -5.01 21.56 4.02
N GLU A 256 -3.74 21.81 3.71
CA GLU A 256 -3.32 22.48 2.48
C GLU A 256 -3.64 21.62 1.25
N ALA A 257 -3.26 20.34 1.27
CA ALA A 257 -3.49 19.42 0.16
C ALA A 257 -4.98 19.16 -0.16
N LEU A 258 -5.88 19.37 0.82
CA LEU A 258 -7.33 19.31 0.61
C LEU A 258 -7.91 20.55 -0.08
N ARG A 259 -7.20 21.69 -0.04
CA ARG A 259 -7.65 22.94 -0.68
C ARG A 259 -7.32 22.99 -2.17
N ASP A 260 -6.22 22.36 -2.57
CA ASP A 260 -5.78 22.20 -3.97
C ASP A 260 -6.71 21.27 -4.76
#